data_AF-Q5MIX5-F1
#
_entry.id   AF-Q5MIX5-F1
#
_cell.length_a   1.000
_cell.length_b   1.000
_cell.length_c   1.000
_cell.angle_alpha   90.00
_cell.angle_beta   90.00
_cell.angle_gamma   90.00
#
_symmetry.space_group_name_H-M   'P 1'
#
loop_
_entity.id
_entity.type
_entity.pdbx_description
1 polymer ?
#
loop_
_entity_poly.entity_id
_entity_poly.type
_entity_poly.pdbx_seq_one_letter_code
_entity_poly.pdbx_strand_id
1 'polypeptide(L)'
;MLHLVGLLLLAQAVVISCCSCSDTTGVRRVIVDQDGGGDDAWALLMLLMNEKQYNVKVEAITCADGNTGLENSVRNAARILDGIGRRDVPLYRGASERLITPAPSRDVNGYFWGHDGFGDVRFGSEPDLRTISDEHAVVKMYELIRKYPGQITILCLGPLTNLAMLFKMFPKVKGDIAGIYILGGNRNGVGNTDFAAEFNFFTDPEAANIVVNNAPVILNIFPWETVLQLETDFPMDWRNEVFKVPRNKAIQVLNDVEAVVYANISAWQPCDMYAAAIFLDNCLITSAVAYRADVELSGRVTRGMLAILYHDDNENHFNVNITDAIDTDPFKQMVGELNREPGEKGVDVRPHRT
;
A
#
# COMPACT_ATOMS: atom_id res chain seq x y z
N MET A 1 -33.69 42.14 -11.10
CA MET A 1 -33.53 40.80 -11.69
C MET A 1 -32.05 40.51 -11.81
N LEU A 2 -31.61 39.50 -11.06
CA LEU A 2 -30.31 38.82 -11.01
C LEU A 2 -29.02 39.65 -11.17
N HIS A 3 -28.32 39.82 -10.04
CA HIS A 3 -26.89 40.05 -10.00
C HIS A 3 -26.16 38.73 -9.72
N LEU A 4 -25.08 38.51 -10.48
CA LEU A 4 -24.05 37.50 -10.27
C LEU A 4 -23.54 37.57 -8.83
N VAL A 5 -23.55 36.44 -8.13
CA VAL A 5 -22.60 36.16 -7.05
C VAL A 5 -21.94 34.83 -7.41
N GLY A 6 -20.71 34.90 -7.91
CA GLY A 6 -19.83 33.75 -7.97
C GLY A 6 -19.44 33.38 -6.56
N LEU A 7 -20.10 32.37 -5.98
CA LEU A 7 -19.54 31.66 -4.84
C LEU A 7 -18.43 30.75 -5.38
N LEU A 8 -17.18 31.18 -5.25
CA LEU A 8 -16.11 30.22 -5.02
C LEU A 8 -16.44 29.54 -3.69
N LEU A 9 -16.95 28.31 -3.74
CA LEU A 9 -16.90 27.39 -2.61
C LEU A 9 -15.44 27.01 -2.39
N LEU A 10 -14.69 27.89 -1.72
CA LEU A 10 -13.53 27.48 -0.94
C LEU A 10 -14.09 26.65 0.20
N ALA A 11 -14.27 25.35 -0.02
CA ALA A 11 -14.37 24.41 1.07
C ALA A 11 -13.17 24.68 1.98
N GLN A 12 -13.42 25.07 3.23
CA GLN A 12 -12.38 25.17 4.22
C GLN A 12 -11.87 23.75 4.44
N ALA A 13 -10.86 23.35 3.65
CA ALA A 13 -10.11 22.15 3.92
C ALA A 13 -9.51 22.37 5.31
N VAL A 14 -10.00 21.61 6.28
CA VAL A 14 -9.35 21.51 7.58
C VAL A 14 -8.06 20.75 7.29
N VAL A 15 -6.99 21.51 7.04
CA VAL A 15 -5.63 21.00 7.09
C VAL A 15 -5.42 20.59 8.53
N ILE A 16 -5.60 19.30 8.80
CA ILE A 16 -5.12 18.73 10.04
C ILE A 16 -3.62 18.94 9.98
N SER A 17 -3.12 19.88 10.79
CA SER A 17 -1.69 20.13 10.99
C SER A 17 -1.02 18.76 11.06
N CYS A 18 -0.10 18.48 10.12
CA CYS A 18 0.63 17.22 10.05
C CYS A 18 0.96 16.80 11.47
N CYS A 19 0.45 15.63 11.86
CA CYS A 19 0.68 15.06 13.18
C CYS A 19 2.14 15.24 13.53
N SER A 20 2.43 15.67 14.77
CA SER A 20 3.80 15.67 15.29
C SER A 20 4.52 14.42 14.82
N CYS A 21 5.63 14.59 14.09
CA CYS A 21 6.51 13.53 13.63
C CYS A 21 6.58 12.45 14.71
N SER A 22 6.27 11.19 14.35
CA SER A 22 5.90 10.15 15.32
C SER A 22 6.96 9.97 16.42
N ASP A 23 6.77 10.66 17.54
CA ASP A 23 7.58 10.53 18.74
C ASP A 23 6.93 9.46 19.64
N THR A 24 6.76 8.26 19.09
CA THR A 24 6.21 7.13 19.85
C THR A 24 7.36 6.43 20.56
N THR A 25 7.35 6.47 21.89
CA THR A 25 8.38 5.89 22.76
C THR A 25 8.42 4.35 22.76
N GLY A 26 7.54 3.69 21.99
CA GLY A 26 7.44 2.23 21.87
C GLY A 26 7.62 1.72 20.44
N VAL A 27 7.94 0.43 20.30
CA VAL A 27 8.05 -0.25 19.00
C VAL A 27 6.70 -0.24 18.30
N ARG A 28 6.63 0.31 17.09
CA ARG A 28 5.42 0.28 16.25
C ARG A 28 5.33 -1.06 15.54
N ARG A 29 4.22 -1.78 15.69
CA ARG A 29 4.06 -3.12 15.13
C ARG A 29 3.17 -3.05 13.89
N VAL A 30 3.54 -3.77 12.84
CA VAL A 30 2.80 -3.75 11.57
C VAL A 30 2.51 -5.15 11.07
N ILE A 31 1.29 -5.34 10.58
CA ILE A 31 0.91 -6.44 9.69
C ILE A 31 0.83 -5.87 8.28
N VAL A 32 1.50 -6.50 7.33
CA VAL A 32 1.48 -6.10 5.92
C VAL A 32 0.56 -7.04 5.16
N ASP A 33 -0.51 -6.53 4.58
CA ASP A 33 -1.48 -7.28 3.77
C ASP A 33 -1.31 -6.91 2.30
N GLN A 34 -0.88 -7.87 1.47
CA GLN A 34 -0.30 -7.63 0.14
C GLN A 34 -0.79 -8.67 -0.88
N ASP A 35 -0.67 -8.40 -2.18
CA ASP A 35 -1.25 -9.24 -3.25
C ASP A 35 -0.27 -9.67 -4.37
N GLY A 36 1.02 -9.41 -4.18
CA GLY A 36 2.11 -10.14 -4.83
C GLY A 36 2.73 -9.50 -6.07
N GLY A 37 2.45 -8.23 -6.32
CA GLY A 37 3.09 -7.43 -7.35
C GLY A 37 4.54 -7.05 -7.02
N GLY A 38 5.24 -6.52 -8.02
CA GLY A 38 6.61 -6.02 -7.82
C GLY A 38 6.67 -4.77 -6.94
N ASP A 39 5.62 -3.96 -6.93
CA ASP A 39 5.42 -2.85 -6.00
C ASP A 39 5.21 -3.31 -4.55
N ASP A 40 4.41 -4.36 -4.30
CA ASP A 40 4.30 -4.97 -2.95
C ASP A 40 5.69 -5.43 -2.45
N ALA A 41 6.46 -6.06 -3.34
CA ALA A 41 7.81 -6.53 -3.03
C ALA A 41 8.77 -5.38 -2.67
N TRP A 42 8.65 -4.24 -3.35
CA TRP A 42 9.36 -3.01 -3.02
C TRP A 42 8.93 -2.43 -1.66
N ALA A 43 7.65 -2.46 -1.34
CA ALA A 43 7.13 -2.06 -0.04
C ALA A 43 7.64 -2.95 1.10
N LEU A 44 7.70 -4.27 0.87
CA LEU A 44 8.30 -5.22 1.83
C LEU A 44 9.78 -4.92 2.07
N LEU A 45 10.56 -4.66 1.01
CA LEU A 45 11.95 -4.24 1.16
C LEU A 45 12.08 -2.95 1.96
N MET A 46 11.25 -1.95 1.62
CA MET A 46 11.21 -0.67 2.32
C MET A 46 11.00 -0.87 3.81
N LEU A 47 10.01 -1.66 4.24
CA LEU A 47 9.74 -1.90 5.65
C LEU A 47 10.84 -2.70 6.34
N LEU A 48 11.23 -3.84 5.77
CA LEU A 48 12.10 -4.81 6.43
C LEU A 48 13.53 -4.31 6.60
N MET A 49 14.02 -3.50 5.66
CA MET A 49 15.35 -2.91 5.74
C MET A 49 15.40 -1.71 6.69
N ASN A 50 14.25 -1.12 7.01
CA ASN A 50 14.13 0.09 7.82
C ASN A 50 13.56 -0.14 9.24
N GLU A 51 13.20 -1.37 9.62
CA GLU A 51 12.67 -1.72 10.95
C GLU A 51 13.47 -1.09 12.10
N LYS A 52 14.81 -1.19 12.06
CA LYS A 52 15.67 -0.66 13.11
C LYS A 52 15.70 0.87 13.12
N GLN A 53 15.75 1.49 11.94
CA GLN A 53 15.86 2.94 11.79
C GLN A 53 14.62 3.66 12.31
N TYR A 54 13.43 3.10 12.05
CA TYR A 54 12.14 3.70 12.39
C TYR A 54 11.44 3.07 13.60
N ASN A 55 12.15 2.21 14.34
CA ASN A 55 11.64 1.49 15.51
C ASN A 55 10.32 0.74 15.22
N VAL A 56 10.31 0.01 14.10
CA VAL A 56 9.18 -0.78 13.60
C VAL A 56 9.46 -2.28 13.72
N LYS A 57 8.42 -3.07 13.95
CA LYS A 57 8.45 -4.53 13.84
C LYS A 57 7.35 -5.03 12.90
N VAL A 58 7.73 -5.67 11.81
CA VAL A 58 6.86 -6.47 10.95
C VAL A 58 6.57 -7.78 11.67
N GLU A 59 5.32 -7.95 12.10
CA GLU A 59 4.87 -9.13 12.85
C GLU A 59 4.44 -10.28 11.94
N ALA A 60 3.83 -9.94 10.80
CA ALA A 60 3.34 -10.88 9.82
C ALA A 60 3.19 -10.22 8.45
N ILE A 61 3.34 -11.04 7.42
CA ILE A 61 2.94 -10.69 6.05
C ILE A 61 1.78 -11.61 5.68
N THR A 62 0.63 -11.01 5.35
CA THR A 62 -0.58 -11.70 4.91
C THR A 62 -0.75 -11.48 3.41
N CYS A 63 -1.14 -12.53 2.71
CA CYS A 63 -1.25 -12.51 1.24
C CYS A 63 -2.71 -12.68 0.82
N ALA A 64 -3.12 -12.02 -0.26
CA ALA A 64 -4.44 -12.15 -0.87
C ALA A 64 -4.33 -12.38 -2.39
N ASP A 65 -5.44 -12.75 -3.02
CA ASP A 65 -5.62 -12.68 -4.47
C ASP A 65 -5.80 -11.21 -4.92
N GLY A 66 -5.10 -10.80 -5.98
CA GLY A 66 -5.15 -9.42 -6.49
C GLY A 66 -4.34 -9.23 -7.78
N ASN A 67 -3.16 -8.63 -7.69
CA ASN A 67 -2.17 -8.52 -8.77
C ASN A 67 -1.87 -9.88 -9.42
N THR A 68 -1.82 -10.92 -8.60
CA THR A 68 -1.72 -12.32 -9.04
C THR A 68 -2.55 -13.23 -8.14
N GLY A 69 -2.63 -14.52 -8.50
CA GLY A 69 -3.29 -15.52 -7.67
C GLY A 69 -2.59 -15.70 -6.33
N LEU A 70 -3.35 -16.01 -5.27
CA LEU A 70 -2.84 -16.13 -3.89
C LEU A 70 -1.52 -16.92 -3.76
N GLU A 71 -1.40 -18.08 -4.43
CA GLU A 71 -0.20 -18.90 -4.33
C GLU A 71 1.03 -18.25 -4.98
N ASN A 72 0.86 -17.44 -6.02
CA ASN A 72 1.94 -16.63 -6.57
C ASN A 72 2.31 -15.51 -5.60
N SER A 73 1.31 -14.80 -5.04
CA SER A 73 1.55 -13.74 -4.06
C SER A 73 2.40 -14.21 -2.88
N VAL A 74 2.06 -15.38 -2.31
CA VAL A 74 2.82 -15.99 -1.21
C VAL A 74 4.25 -16.34 -1.64
N ARG A 75 4.43 -16.92 -2.83
CA ARG A 75 5.77 -17.27 -3.36
C ARG A 75 6.62 -16.03 -3.62
N ASN A 76 6.02 -14.97 -4.14
CA ASN A 76 6.70 -13.71 -4.45
C ASN A 76 7.21 -13.05 -3.16
N ALA A 77 6.36 -12.93 -2.14
CA ALA A 77 6.79 -12.44 -0.83
C ALA A 77 7.90 -13.32 -0.22
N ALA A 78 7.79 -14.65 -0.31
CA ALA A 78 8.83 -15.57 0.16
C ALA A 78 10.17 -15.35 -0.57
N ARG A 79 10.14 -15.09 -1.88
CA ARG A 79 11.33 -14.78 -2.69
C ARG A 79 12.03 -13.50 -2.24
N ILE A 80 11.27 -12.49 -1.85
CA ILE A 80 11.84 -11.24 -1.30
C ILE A 80 12.46 -11.48 0.07
N LEU A 81 11.75 -12.15 0.99
CA LEU A 81 12.27 -12.48 2.32
C LEU A 81 13.58 -13.27 2.24
N ASP A 82 13.62 -14.27 1.36
CA ASP A 82 14.82 -15.04 1.06
C ASP A 82 15.96 -14.19 0.53
N GLY A 83 15.62 -13.24 -0.35
CA GLY A 83 16.59 -12.39 -1.01
C GLY A 83 17.34 -11.46 -0.07
N ILE A 84 16.76 -11.14 1.09
CA ILE A 84 17.37 -10.35 2.17
C ILE A 84 17.64 -11.13 3.46
N GLY A 85 17.43 -12.45 3.45
CA GLY A 85 17.69 -13.32 4.61
C GLY A 85 16.73 -13.12 5.80
N ARG A 86 15.54 -12.53 5.58
CA ARG A 86 14.52 -12.24 6.60
C ARG A 86 13.49 -13.36 6.74
N ARG A 87 13.98 -14.60 6.79
CA ARG A 87 13.17 -15.82 6.95
C ARG A 87 12.55 -15.96 8.35
N ASP A 88 12.84 -15.04 9.26
CA ASP A 88 12.21 -14.94 10.58
C ASP A 88 10.78 -14.37 10.51
N VAL A 89 10.42 -13.68 9.41
CA VAL A 89 9.10 -13.06 9.25
C VAL A 89 8.12 -14.09 8.68
N PRO A 90 7.02 -14.38 9.40
CA PRO A 90 6.09 -15.40 8.97
C PRO A 90 5.14 -14.89 7.87
N LEU A 91 4.85 -15.77 6.90
CA LEU A 91 3.91 -15.56 5.80
C LEU A 91 2.62 -16.33 6.02
N TYR A 92 1.48 -15.74 5.67
CA TYR A 92 0.17 -16.36 5.83
C TYR A 92 -0.68 -16.24 4.57
N ARG A 93 -1.30 -17.36 4.19
CA ARG A 93 -2.32 -17.41 3.13
C ARG A 93 -3.61 -16.79 3.64
N GLY A 94 -4.12 -15.80 2.93
CA GLY A 94 -5.43 -15.20 3.18
C GLY A 94 -6.46 -15.61 2.14
N ALA A 95 -7.32 -14.65 1.79
CA ALA A 95 -8.39 -14.86 0.83
C ALA A 95 -7.84 -15.17 -0.58
N SER A 96 -8.29 -16.29 -1.14
CA SER A 96 -8.00 -16.69 -2.52
C SER A 96 -9.01 -16.13 -3.54
N GLU A 97 -10.03 -15.43 -3.07
CA GLU A 97 -11.07 -14.82 -3.87
C GLU A 97 -11.68 -13.63 -3.14
N ARG A 98 -12.28 -12.72 -3.90
CA ARG A 98 -13.11 -11.63 -3.38
C ARG A 98 -14.35 -12.15 -2.63
N LEU A 99 -14.96 -11.31 -1.79
CA LEU A 99 -16.12 -11.69 -0.98
C LEU A 99 -17.34 -12.17 -1.79
N ILE A 100 -17.60 -11.55 -2.95
CA ILE A 100 -18.75 -11.86 -3.80
C ILE A 100 -18.28 -12.29 -5.19
N THR A 101 -18.64 -13.51 -5.58
CA THR A 101 -18.32 -14.10 -6.89
C THR A 101 -19.60 -14.44 -7.68
N PRO A 102 -19.53 -14.56 -9.02
CA PRO A 102 -18.34 -14.43 -9.89
C PRO A 102 -17.85 -12.97 -10.05
N ALA A 103 -16.55 -12.81 -10.26
CA ALA A 103 -15.94 -11.52 -10.61
C ALA A 103 -16.29 -11.10 -12.06
N PRO A 104 -16.28 -9.79 -12.38
CA PRO A 104 -16.21 -9.34 -13.76
C PRO A 104 -14.99 -9.97 -14.46
N SER A 105 -15.13 -10.34 -15.73
CA SER A 105 -14.01 -10.87 -16.50
C SER A 105 -12.90 -9.83 -16.56
N ARG A 106 -11.73 -10.16 -16.02
CA ARG A 106 -10.49 -9.40 -16.26
C ARG A 106 -9.84 -9.93 -17.53
N ASP A 107 -9.25 -9.03 -18.32
CA ASP A 107 -8.36 -9.47 -19.40
C ASP A 107 -7.06 -9.97 -18.77
N VAL A 108 -6.92 -11.29 -18.70
CA VAL A 108 -5.75 -11.95 -18.11
C VAL A 108 -4.46 -11.64 -18.88
N ASN A 109 -4.54 -11.19 -20.14
CA ASN A 109 -3.36 -10.77 -20.92
C ASN A 109 -2.95 -9.32 -20.61
N GLY A 110 -3.73 -8.59 -19.82
CA GLY A 110 -3.48 -7.20 -19.43
C GLY A 110 -2.93 -7.03 -18.02
N TYR A 111 -2.51 -8.11 -17.35
CA TYR A 111 -1.93 -8.01 -16.00
C TYR A 111 -0.60 -7.28 -16.07
N PHE A 112 -0.55 -6.09 -15.46
CA PHE A 112 0.63 -5.22 -15.48
C PHE A 112 1.89 -5.94 -15.01
N TRP A 113 1.76 -6.71 -13.92
CA TRP A 113 2.83 -7.48 -13.30
C TRP A 113 3.00 -8.91 -13.86
N GLY A 114 2.39 -9.23 -15.01
CA GLY A 114 2.37 -10.59 -15.56
C GLY A 114 1.45 -11.55 -14.80
N HIS A 115 1.33 -12.79 -15.27
CA HIS A 115 0.45 -13.77 -14.63
C HIS A 115 0.93 -14.19 -13.25
N ASP A 116 2.25 -14.30 -13.06
CA ASP A 116 2.86 -14.66 -11.79
C ASP A 116 3.07 -13.50 -10.81
N GLY A 117 2.70 -12.26 -11.21
CA GLY A 117 2.91 -11.05 -10.41
C GLY A 117 4.36 -10.52 -10.43
N PHE A 118 5.30 -11.24 -11.05
CA PHE A 118 6.73 -10.93 -11.17
C PHE A 118 7.20 -10.96 -12.64
N GLY A 119 6.38 -10.42 -13.55
CA GLY A 119 6.71 -10.23 -14.95
C GLY A 119 6.91 -11.54 -15.74
N ASP A 120 6.42 -12.66 -15.21
CA ASP A 120 6.57 -14.01 -15.78
C ASP A 120 8.05 -14.40 -16.02
N VAL A 121 8.94 -13.84 -15.20
CA VAL A 121 10.38 -14.09 -15.26
C VAL A 121 10.71 -15.49 -14.74
N ARG A 122 11.60 -16.20 -15.45
CA ARG A 122 12.12 -17.49 -14.98
C ARG A 122 13.22 -17.29 -13.95
N PHE A 123 12.90 -17.57 -12.70
CA PHE A 123 13.89 -17.56 -11.62
C PHE A 123 14.76 -18.83 -11.63
N GLY A 124 16.04 -18.66 -11.30
CA GLY A 124 17.00 -19.77 -11.26
C GLY A 124 16.83 -20.73 -10.07
N SER A 125 16.00 -20.37 -9.08
CA SER A 125 15.69 -21.18 -7.91
C SER A 125 14.34 -20.82 -7.31
N GLU A 126 13.67 -21.80 -6.71
CA GLU A 126 12.50 -21.57 -5.86
C GLU A 126 12.89 -20.94 -4.52
N PRO A 127 12.02 -20.09 -3.93
CA PRO A 127 12.24 -19.54 -2.61
C PRO A 127 12.01 -20.59 -1.51
N ASP A 128 12.52 -20.33 -0.33
CA ASP A 128 12.26 -21.11 0.87
C ASP A 128 10.83 -20.89 1.36
N LEU A 129 10.03 -21.95 1.28
CA LEU A 129 8.61 -21.93 1.65
C LEU A 129 8.36 -22.27 3.12
N ARG A 130 9.41 -22.54 3.91
CA ARG A 130 9.26 -22.94 5.34
C ARG A 130 8.73 -21.83 6.24
N THR A 131 8.79 -20.58 5.79
CA THR A 131 8.26 -19.42 6.52
C THR A 131 6.75 -19.28 6.38
N ILE A 132 6.13 -20.05 5.48
CA ILE A 132 4.70 -20.02 5.25
C ILE A 132 4.00 -20.88 6.29
N SER A 133 3.09 -20.26 7.03
CA SER A 133 2.26 -20.93 8.01
C SER A 133 1.09 -21.66 7.35
N ASP A 134 0.66 -22.76 7.98
CA ASP A 134 -0.60 -23.45 7.65
C ASP A 134 -1.84 -22.70 8.19
N GLU A 135 -1.63 -21.70 9.06
CA GLU A 135 -2.71 -20.89 9.62
C GLU A 135 -3.20 -19.83 8.62
N HIS A 136 -4.51 -19.59 8.60
CA HIS A 136 -5.10 -18.57 7.74
C HIS A 136 -4.78 -17.15 8.22
N ALA A 137 -4.46 -16.25 7.29
CA ALA A 137 -4.07 -14.86 7.54
C ALA A 137 -5.01 -14.14 8.53
N VAL A 138 -6.32 -14.20 8.28
CA VAL A 138 -7.34 -13.53 9.12
C VAL A 138 -7.32 -14.01 10.58
N VAL A 139 -7.05 -15.30 10.82
CA VAL A 139 -6.95 -15.84 12.18
C VAL A 139 -5.67 -15.30 12.83
N LYS A 140 -4.55 -15.31 12.12
CA LYS A 140 -3.30 -14.74 12.63
C LYS A 140 -3.42 -13.24 12.93
N MET A 141 -4.06 -12.47 12.06
CA MET A 141 -4.30 -11.04 12.28
C MET A 141 -5.04 -10.83 13.60
N TYR A 142 -6.12 -11.58 13.83
CA TYR A 142 -6.85 -11.56 15.09
C TYR A 142 -5.94 -11.88 16.29
N GLU A 143 -5.15 -12.96 16.23
CA GLU A 143 -4.27 -13.35 17.33
C GLU A 143 -3.22 -12.28 17.66
N LEU A 144 -2.59 -11.68 16.63
CA LEU A 144 -1.58 -10.64 16.80
C LEU A 144 -2.16 -9.37 17.41
N ILE A 145 -3.32 -8.92 16.93
CA ILE A 145 -3.99 -7.73 17.48
C ILE A 145 -4.40 -7.98 18.93
N ARG A 146 -4.92 -9.18 19.26
CA ARG A 146 -5.26 -9.55 20.63
C ARG A 146 -4.04 -9.65 21.56
N LYS A 147 -2.90 -10.05 21.02
CA LYS A 147 -1.64 -10.16 21.77
C LYS A 147 -1.03 -8.78 22.05
N TYR A 148 -1.22 -7.81 21.15
CA TYR A 148 -0.67 -6.47 21.24
C TYR A 148 -1.76 -5.39 21.03
N PRO A 149 -2.76 -5.32 21.92
CA PRO A 149 -3.89 -4.39 21.74
C PRO A 149 -3.41 -2.94 21.74
N GLY A 150 -3.90 -2.16 20.78
CA GLY A 150 -3.54 -0.76 20.57
C GLY A 150 -2.14 -0.54 19.99
N GLN A 151 -1.41 -1.58 19.56
CA GLN A 151 -0.05 -1.45 19.02
C GLN A 151 0.09 -1.90 17.56
N ILE A 152 -0.86 -2.67 17.03
CA ILE A 152 -0.80 -3.21 15.67
C ILE A 152 -1.43 -2.22 14.69
N THR A 153 -0.62 -1.75 13.74
CA THR A 153 -1.07 -1.09 12.52
C THR A 153 -1.21 -2.13 11.41
N ILE A 154 -2.21 -1.96 10.55
CA ILE A 154 -2.39 -2.80 9.35
C ILE A 154 -2.07 -1.93 8.13
N LEU A 155 -1.08 -2.35 7.35
CA LEU A 155 -0.75 -1.73 6.07
C LEU A 155 -1.33 -2.60 4.95
N CYS A 156 -2.36 -2.10 4.29
CA CYS A 156 -3.07 -2.78 3.21
C CYS A 156 -2.55 -2.26 1.88
N LEU A 157 -1.93 -3.15 1.11
CA LEU A 157 -1.28 -2.91 -0.16
C LEU A 157 -2.02 -3.59 -1.33
N GLY A 158 -2.82 -4.61 -1.01
CA GLY A 158 -3.74 -5.26 -1.94
C GLY A 158 -5.23 -5.04 -1.64
N PRO A 159 -6.12 -5.87 -2.21
CA PRO A 159 -7.54 -5.84 -1.96
C PRO A 159 -7.89 -6.06 -0.47
N LEU A 160 -8.90 -5.35 0.01
CA LEU A 160 -9.23 -5.29 1.44
C LEU A 160 -9.96 -6.54 1.98
N THR A 161 -9.95 -7.65 1.24
CA THR A 161 -10.73 -8.86 1.54
C THR A 161 -10.37 -9.46 2.90
N ASN A 162 -9.07 -9.61 3.20
CA ASN A 162 -8.61 -10.13 4.50
C ASN A 162 -9.07 -9.24 5.67
N LEU A 163 -8.92 -7.92 5.54
CA LEU A 163 -9.34 -6.97 6.56
C LEU A 163 -10.87 -6.95 6.75
N ALA A 164 -11.64 -7.01 5.66
CA ALA A 164 -13.09 -7.13 5.72
C ALA A 164 -13.51 -8.43 6.43
N MET A 165 -12.89 -9.57 6.09
CA MET A 165 -13.12 -10.84 6.78
C MET A 165 -12.79 -10.75 8.28
N LEU A 166 -11.67 -10.13 8.66
CA LEU A 166 -11.31 -9.87 10.06
C LEU A 166 -12.41 -9.10 10.79
N PHE A 167 -12.92 -8.02 10.17
CA PHE A 167 -13.99 -7.20 10.75
C PHE A 167 -15.30 -7.96 10.94
N LYS A 168 -15.62 -8.90 10.03
CA LYS A 168 -16.84 -9.70 10.08
C LYS A 168 -16.73 -10.89 11.02
N MET A 169 -15.60 -11.58 11.04
CA MET A 169 -15.37 -12.76 11.87
C MET A 169 -15.08 -12.38 13.32
N PHE A 170 -14.35 -11.29 13.56
CA PHE A 170 -13.86 -10.89 14.87
C PHE A 170 -14.19 -9.42 15.18
N PRO A 171 -15.46 -8.99 15.16
CA PRO A 171 -15.84 -7.57 15.21
C PRO A 171 -15.36 -6.81 16.46
N LYS A 172 -15.07 -7.50 17.56
CA LYS A 172 -14.56 -6.89 18.80
C LYS A 172 -13.09 -6.44 18.69
N VAL A 173 -12.30 -7.09 17.83
CA VAL A 173 -10.85 -6.82 17.72
C VAL A 173 -10.56 -5.50 17.02
N LYS A 174 -11.55 -4.94 16.30
CA LYS A 174 -11.41 -3.69 15.56
C LYS A 174 -10.92 -2.55 16.45
N GLY A 175 -11.46 -2.44 17.67
CA GLY A 175 -11.10 -1.39 18.63
C GLY A 175 -9.68 -1.52 19.21
N ASP A 176 -9.02 -2.66 18.98
CA ASP A 176 -7.65 -2.92 19.42
C ASP A 176 -6.62 -2.59 18.30
N ILE A 177 -7.06 -2.15 17.12
CA ILE A 177 -6.17 -1.76 16.00
C ILE A 177 -5.65 -0.33 16.21
N ALA A 178 -4.34 -0.14 16.11
CA ALA A 178 -3.69 1.16 16.34
C ALA A 178 -3.88 2.12 15.15
N GLY A 179 -3.88 1.59 13.93
CA GLY A 179 -4.02 2.37 12.71
C GLY A 179 -4.19 1.49 11.49
N ILE A 180 -4.73 2.06 10.42
CA ILE A 180 -4.90 1.39 9.13
C ILE A 180 -4.39 2.34 8.05
N TYR A 181 -3.48 1.85 7.23
CA TYR A 181 -2.93 2.53 6.05
C TYR A 181 -3.32 1.72 4.83
N ILE A 182 -3.83 2.38 3.79
CA ILE A 182 -4.35 1.73 2.59
C ILE A 182 -3.72 2.41 1.38
N LEU A 183 -3.05 1.65 0.53
CA LEU A 183 -2.87 2.06 -0.86
C LEU A 183 -4.15 1.69 -1.61
N GLY A 184 -4.80 2.69 -2.17
CA GLY A 184 -5.92 2.46 -3.08
C GLY A 184 -7.04 3.47 -2.91
N GLY A 185 -8.11 3.23 -3.65
CA GLY A 185 -9.21 4.19 -3.79
C GLY A 185 -8.77 5.44 -4.56
N ASN A 186 -9.71 6.36 -4.70
CA ASN A 186 -9.50 7.61 -5.41
C ASN A 186 -10.37 8.71 -4.81
N ARG A 187 -9.99 9.96 -5.03
CA ARG A 187 -10.69 11.12 -4.47
C ARG A 187 -11.70 11.71 -5.46
N ASN A 188 -11.33 11.74 -6.73
CA ASN A 188 -12.02 12.45 -7.80
C ASN A 188 -12.61 11.49 -8.85
N GLY A 189 -12.63 10.19 -8.56
CA GLY A 189 -13.10 9.15 -9.48
C GLY A 189 -12.11 8.87 -10.62
N VAL A 190 -10.82 9.17 -10.42
CA VAL A 190 -9.77 8.78 -11.37
C VAL A 190 -9.45 7.30 -11.13
N GLY A 191 -9.89 6.44 -12.04
CA GLY A 191 -9.61 5.00 -12.00
C GLY A 191 -8.35 4.61 -12.76
N ASN A 192 -7.86 3.39 -12.50
CA ASN A 192 -6.75 2.75 -13.23
C ASN A 192 -7.09 1.31 -13.70
N THR A 193 -8.29 0.82 -13.42
CA THR A 193 -8.71 -0.54 -13.77
C THR A 193 -9.97 -0.55 -14.62
N ASP A 194 -11.10 -0.11 -14.06
CA ASP A 194 -12.35 0.00 -14.79
C ASP A 194 -13.10 1.28 -14.40
N PHE A 195 -13.47 2.06 -15.41
CA PHE A 195 -14.11 3.37 -15.27
C PHE A 195 -13.51 4.23 -14.15
N ALA A 196 -14.26 4.46 -13.07
CA ALA A 196 -13.90 5.34 -11.97
C ALA A 196 -13.30 4.61 -10.75
N ALA A 197 -12.96 3.32 -10.86
CA ALA A 197 -12.43 2.56 -9.74
C ALA A 197 -10.90 2.37 -9.83
N GLU A 198 -10.24 2.53 -8.69
CA GLU A 198 -8.86 2.13 -8.46
C GLU A 198 -8.79 0.60 -8.25
N PHE A 199 -7.68 -0.01 -8.65
CA PHE A 199 -7.44 -1.45 -8.69
C PHE A 199 -7.79 -2.21 -7.41
N ASN A 200 -7.25 -1.84 -6.25
CA ASN A 200 -7.50 -2.54 -4.99
C ASN A 200 -8.97 -2.47 -4.59
N PHE A 201 -9.60 -1.31 -4.75
CA PHE A 201 -11.02 -1.12 -4.47
C PHE A 201 -11.92 -1.82 -5.51
N PHE A 202 -11.52 -1.87 -6.78
CA PHE A 202 -12.22 -2.59 -7.84
C PHE A 202 -12.15 -4.11 -7.67
N THR A 203 -11.04 -4.60 -7.11
CA THR A 203 -10.83 -6.03 -6.91
C THR A 203 -11.85 -6.61 -5.94
N ASP A 204 -12.18 -5.89 -4.87
CA ASP A 204 -13.24 -6.29 -3.94
C ASP A 204 -13.99 -5.05 -3.39
N PRO A 205 -14.96 -4.51 -4.15
CA PRO A 205 -15.72 -3.33 -3.74
C PRO A 205 -16.50 -3.55 -2.44
N GLU A 206 -17.04 -4.75 -2.23
CA GLU A 206 -17.74 -5.11 -1.00
C GLU A 206 -16.81 -5.10 0.21
N ALA A 207 -15.59 -5.64 0.07
CA ALA A 207 -14.60 -5.58 1.14
C ALA A 207 -14.21 -4.13 1.45
N ALA A 208 -13.97 -3.32 0.42
CA ALA A 208 -13.67 -1.90 0.59
C ALA A 208 -14.81 -1.16 1.29
N ASN A 209 -16.07 -1.39 0.90
CA ASN A 209 -17.25 -0.82 1.56
C ASN A 209 -17.34 -1.23 3.04
N ILE A 210 -17.09 -2.51 3.36
CA ILE A 210 -17.07 -3.00 4.73
C ILE A 210 -16.00 -2.27 5.54
N VAL A 211 -14.77 -2.18 5.04
CA VAL A 211 -13.66 -1.55 5.77
C VAL A 211 -13.92 -0.06 5.98
N VAL A 212 -14.25 0.69 4.93
CA VAL A 212 -14.51 2.14 4.98
C VAL A 212 -15.63 2.49 5.97
N ASN A 213 -16.67 1.66 6.07
CA ASN A 213 -17.82 1.95 6.94
C ASN A 213 -17.76 1.30 8.33
N ASN A 214 -16.79 0.41 8.62
CA ASN A 214 -16.76 -0.33 9.88
C ASN A 214 -15.43 -0.21 10.66
N ALA A 215 -14.43 0.48 10.11
CA ALA A 215 -13.20 0.79 10.82
C ALA A 215 -13.49 1.75 11.99
N PRO A 216 -12.95 1.48 13.20
CA PRO A 216 -13.13 2.35 14.36
C PRO A 216 -12.10 3.48 14.42
N VAL A 217 -11.13 3.47 13.51
CA VAL A 217 -10.10 4.49 13.32
C VAL A 217 -10.29 5.15 11.97
N ILE A 218 -9.87 6.40 11.84
CA ILE A 218 -9.80 7.07 10.53
C ILE A 218 -8.78 6.32 9.66
N LEU A 219 -9.19 5.95 8.45
CA LEU A 219 -8.34 5.25 7.49
C LEU A 219 -7.38 6.22 6.83
N ASN A 220 -6.08 5.93 6.84
CA ASN A 220 -5.10 6.72 6.07
C ASN A 220 -5.02 6.15 4.66
N ILE A 221 -5.46 6.91 3.67
CA ILE A 221 -5.56 6.47 2.28
C ILE A 221 -4.51 7.20 1.46
N PHE A 222 -3.67 6.43 0.77
CA PHE A 222 -2.82 6.92 -0.30
C PHE A 222 -3.54 6.64 -1.64
N PRO A 223 -4.22 7.64 -2.22
CA PRO A 223 -5.10 7.43 -3.36
C PRO A 223 -4.31 7.37 -4.67
N TRP A 224 -4.95 6.82 -5.70
CA TRP A 224 -4.38 6.76 -7.05
C TRP A 224 -3.96 8.12 -7.62
N GLU A 225 -4.74 9.18 -7.36
CA GLU A 225 -4.39 10.52 -7.85
C GLU A 225 -3.07 11.05 -7.28
N THR A 226 -2.68 10.63 -6.08
CA THR A 226 -1.39 11.02 -5.49
C THR A 226 -0.25 10.24 -6.13
N VAL A 227 -0.46 8.95 -6.44
CA VAL A 227 0.50 8.15 -7.23
C VAL A 227 0.76 8.80 -8.60
N LEU A 228 -0.30 9.22 -9.31
CA LEU A 228 -0.19 9.87 -10.62
C LEU A 228 0.61 11.18 -10.56
N GLN A 229 0.46 11.96 -9.49
CA GLN A 229 1.23 13.21 -9.31
C GLN A 229 2.73 12.96 -9.18
N LEU A 230 3.13 11.76 -8.73
CA LEU A 230 4.52 11.37 -8.51
C LEU A 230 5.18 10.74 -9.75
N GLU A 231 4.42 10.46 -10.82
CA GLU A 231 4.91 9.74 -12.01
C GLU A 231 6.18 10.38 -12.61
N THR A 232 6.26 11.71 -12.62
CA THR A 232 7.41 12.44 -13.17
C THR A 232 8.61 12.52 -12.23
N ASP A 233 8.43 12.21 -10.94
CA ASP A 233 9.49 12.38 -9.94
C ASP A 233 10.48 11.21 -9.92
N PHE A 234 10.08 10.06 -10.49
CA PHE A 234 10.83 8.80 -10.44
C PHE A 234 11.01 8.19 -11.84
N PRO A 235 11.90 8.72 -12.68
CA PRO A 235 12.16 8.13 -13.99
C PRO A 235 12.86 6.76 -13.85
N MET A 236 12.54 5.82 -14.75
CA MET A 236 13.15 4.49 -14.78
C MET A 236 14.68 4.56 -14.92
N ASP A 237 15.24 5.55 -15.60
CA ASP A 237 16.69 5.74 -15.70
C ASP A 237 17.34 6.03 -14.33
N TRP A 238 16.67 6.86 -13.50
CA TRP A 238 17.14 7.12 -12.13
C TRP A 238 17.07 5.84 -11.30
N ARG A 239 15.93 5.14 -11.33
CA ARG A 239 15.76 3.83 -10.66
C ARG A 239 16.87 2.86 -11.09
N ASN A 240 17.14 2.77 -12.38
CA ASN A 240 18.11 1.84 -12.95
C ASN A 240 19.53 2.18 -12.51
N GLU A 241 19.88 3.46 -12.38
CA GLU A 241 21.19 3.85 -11.84
C GLU A 241 21.29 3.56 -10.33
N VAL A 242 20.25 3.84 -9.54
CA VAL A 242 20.22 3.54 -8.10
C VAL A 242 20.42 2.05 -7.82
N PHE A 243 19.76 1.18 -8.58
CA PHE A 243 19.76 -0.27 -8.36
C PHE A 243 20.63 -1.06 -9.36
N LYS A 244 21.49 -0.37 -10.11
CA LYS A 244 22.36 -0.96 -11.16
C LYS A 244 23.21 -2.11 -10.65
N VAL A 245 23.78 -1.94 -9.46
CA VAL A 245 24.55 -2.96 -8.75
C VAL A 245 23.70 -3.40 -7.55
N PRO A 246 22.93 -4.50 -7.67
CA PRO A 246 22.05 -4.94 -6.60
C PRO A 246 22.85 -5.43 -5.40
N ARG A 247 22.59 -4.87 -4.22
CA ARG A 247 23.31 -5.23 -2.97
C ARG A 247 22.73 -6.43 -2.23
N ASN A 248 21.56 -6.90 -2.64
CA ASN A 248 20.97 -8.13 -2.12
C ASN A 248 20.22 -8.85 -3.25
N LYS A 249 19.85 -10.11 -3.01
CA LYS A 249 19.21 -10.94 -4.04
C LYS A 249 17.78 -10.50 -4.34
N ALA A 250 17.09 -9.84 -3.40
CA ALA A 250 15.75 -9.34 -3.64
C ALA A 250 15.76 -8.16 -4.64
N ILE A 251 16.73 -7.25 -4.54
CA ILE A 251 16.92 -6.17 -5.53
C ILE A 251 17.30 -6.76 -6.90
N GLN A 252 18.15 -7.80 -6.94
CA GLN A 252 18.42 -8.50 -8.20
C GLN A 252 17.14 -9.07 -8.82
N VAL A 253 16.30 -9.74 -8.02
CA VAL A 253 15.00 -10.25 -8.46
C VAL A 253 14.14 -9.11 -9.03
N LEU A 254 14.04 -7.98 -8.32
CA LEU A 254 13.24 -6.84 -8.76
C LEU A 254 13.80 -6.17 -10.02
N ASN A 255 15.13 -6.13 -10.18
CA ASN A 255 15.76 -5.70 -11.43
C ASN A 255 15.33 -6.58 -12.61
N ASP A 256 15.34 -7.90 -12.41
CA ASP A 256 14.98 -8.85 -13.47
C ASP A 256 13.49 -8.74 -13.83
N VAL A 257 12.61 -8.59 -12.83
CA VAL A 257 11.17 -8.38 -12.99
C VAL A 257 10.88 -7.08 -13.74
N GLU A 258 11.43 -5.96 -13.27
CA GLU A 258 11.13 -4.64 -13.82
C GLU A 258 11.78 -4.41 -15.18
N ALA A 259 12.87 -5.12 -15.52
CA ALA A 259 13.40 -5.12 -16.88
C ALA A 259 12.40 -5.63 -17.92
N VAL A 260 11.44 -6.48 -17.52
CA VAL A 260 10.34 -6.95 -18.37
C VAL A 260 9.14 -6.02 -18.26
N VAL A 261 8.66 -5.77 -17.04
CA VAL A 261 7.42 -5.02 -16.78
C VAL A 261 7.51 -3.57 -17.26
N TYR A 262 8.65 -2.91 -17.04
CA TYR A 262 8.88 -1.51 -17.41
C TYR A 262 9.65 -1.36 -18.73
N ALA A 263 9.78 -2.41 -19.56
CA ALA A 263 10.57 -2.38 -20.80
C ALA A 263 10.20 -1.23 -21.76
N ASN A 264 8.94 -0.77 -21.72
CA ASN A 264 8.43 0.32 -22.56
C ASN A 264 7.79 1.46 -21.75
N ILE A 265 8.14 1.58 -20.46
CA ILE A 265 7.57 2.58 -19.54
C ILE A 265 8.72 3.40 -18.97
N SER A 266 8.65 4.71 -19.08
CA SER A 266 9.73 5.61 -18.64
C SER A 266 9.60 6.09 -17.19
N ALA A 267 8.41 5.99 -16.61
CA ALA A 267 8.13 6.37 -15.23
C ALA A 267 8.04 5.13 -14.35
N TRP A 268 8.83 5.10 -13.27
CA TRP A 268 8.78 4.05 -12.27
C TRP A 268 7.67 4.35 -11.27
N GLN A 269 6.77 3.38 -11.05
CA GLN A 269 5.63 3.54 -10.14
C GLN A 269 5.64 2.44 -9.06
N PRO A 270 6.48 2.57 -8.02
CA PRO A 270 6.47 1.65 -6.89
C PRO A 270 5.34 2.01 -5.92
N CYS A 271 4.08 1.89 -6.37
CA CYS A 271 2.88 2.44 -5.73
C CYS A 271 2.82 2.14 -4.21
N ASP A 272 2.97 0.87 -3.85
CA ASP A 272 2.88 0.37 -2.48
C ASP A 272 4.01 0.87 -1.59
N MET A 273 5.17 1.15 -2.19
CA MET A 273 6.33 1.65 -1.48
C MET A 273 6.06 3.02 -0.87
N TYR A 274 5.21 3.85 -1.50
CA TYR A 274 4.80 5.13 -0.93
C TYR A 274 4.03 4.95 0.38
N ALA A 275 3.05 4.05 0.41
CA ALA A 275 2.27 3.76 1.60
C ALA A 275 3.15 3.17 2.73
N ALA A 276 4.09 2.29 2.39
CA ALA A 276 5.09 1.77 3.32
C ALA A 276 6.01 2.88 3.88
N ALA A 277 6.50 3.77 3.03
CA ALA A 277 7.36 4.87 3.45
C ALA A 277 6.62 5.88 4.34
N ILE A 278 5.37 6.22 4.01
CA ILE A 278 4.52 7.08 4.85
C ILE A 278 4.23 6.43 6.20
N PHE A 279 4.02 5.12 6.23
CA PHE A 279 3.90 4.40 7.49
C PHE A 279 5.20 4.49 8.30
N LEU A 280 6.37 4.31 7.68
CA LEU A 280 7.66 4.44 8.38
C LEU A 280 7.88 5.87 8.90
N ASP A 281 7.61 6.87 8.06
CA ASP A 281 7.82 8.29 8.32
C ASP A 281 6.64 9.12 7.82
N ASN A 282 5.75 9.49 8.73
CA ASN A 282 4.59 10.30 8.39
C ASN A 282 4.95 11.78 8.12
N CYS A 283 6.18 12.20 8.41
CA CYS A 283 6.66 13.55 8.08
C CYS A 283 6.85 13.72 6.57
N LEU A 284 6.83 12.63 5.79
CA LEU A 284 6.75 12.68 4.34
C LEU A 284 5.46 13.37 3.86
N ILE A 285 4.37 13.31 4.62
CA ILE A 285 3.10 13.91 4.21
C ILE A 285 3.20 15.44 4.28
N THR A 286 3.10 16.10 3.13
CA THR A 286 3.08 17.57 3.02
C THR A 286 1.67 18.13 2.90
N SER A 287 0.71 17.33 2.44
CA SER A 287 -0.71 17.67 2.40
C SER A 287 -1.57 16.42 2.61
N ALA A 288 -2.52 16.51 3.54
CA ALA A 288 -3.58 15.52 3.71
C ALA A 288 -4.85 16.20 4.21
N VAL A 289 -5.99 15.64 3.85
CA VAL A 289 -7.31 16.16 4.24
C VAL A 289 -8.23 15.01 4.65
N ALA A 290 -8.91 15.20 5.78
CA ALA A 290 -9.90 14.25 6.28
C ALA A 290 -11.29 14.51 5.68
N TYR A 291 -12.03 13.44 5.42
CA TYR A 291 -13.38 13.49 4.86
C TYR A 291 -14.26 12.41 5.45
N ARG A 292 -15.58 12.62 5.32
CA ARG A 292 -16.54 11.52 5.24
C ARG A 292 -16.48 10.93 3.83
N ALA A 293 -16.38 9.61 3.74
CA ALA A 293 -16.40 8.86 2.49
C ALA A 293 -17.22 7.56 2.59
N ASP A 294 -17.62 7.06 1.44
CA ASP A 294 -18.27 5.76 1.25
C ASP A 294 -17.71 5.05 0.00
N VAL A 295 -18.08 3.80 -0.24
CA VAL A 295 -17.70 3.05 -1.45
C VAL A 295 -18.97 2.72 -2.24
N GLU A 296 -19.02 3.15 -3.49
CA GLU A 296 -20.16 2.90 -4.38
C GLU A 296 -20.17 1.44 -4.85
N LEU A 297 -21.33 0.77 -4.74
CA LEU A 297 -21.48 -0.66 -5.04
C LEU A 297 -22.45 -0.97 -6.18
N SER A 298 -23.36 -0.06 -6.52
CA SER A 298 -24.49 -0.33 -7.41
C SER A 298 -24.34 0.30 -8.79
N GLY A 299 -23.60 1.40 -8.91
CA GLY A 299 -23.41 2.13 -10.17
C GLY A 299 -22.65 1.33 -11.23
N ARG A 300 -23.04 1.45 -12.50
CA ARG A 300 -22.33 0.78 -13.61
C ARG A 300 -20.92 1.34 -13.84
N VAL A 301 -20.75 2.65 -13.74
CA VAL A 301 -19.51 3.38 -14.09
C VAL A 301 -18.69 3.70 -12.83
N THR A 302 -19.31 3.64 -11.66
CA THR A 302 -18.72 4.11 -10.39
C THR A 302 -18.60 3.01 -9.33
N ARG A 303 -18.97 1.75 -9.63
CA ARG A 303 -18.79 0.65 -8.67
C ARG A 303 -17.31 0.48 -8.33
N GLY A 304 -16.99 0.51 -7.04
CA GLY A 304 -15.62 0.50 -6.50
C GLY A 304 -15.02 1.90 -6.30
N MET A 305 -15.69 2.97 -6.71
CA MET A 305 -15.23 4.34 -6.44
C MET A 305 -15.33 4.64 -4.93
N LEU A 306 -14.28 5.25 -4.38
CA LEU A 306 -14.32 5.87 -3.05
C LEU A 306 -14.99 7.25 -3.20
N ALA A 307 -16.25 7.34 -2.80
CA ALA A 307 -17.06 8.54 -2.92
C ALA A 307 -16.83 9.47 -1.73
N ILE A 308 -16.18 10.61 -1.97
CA ILE A 308 -16.03 11.68 -0.97
C ILE A 308 -17.34 12.46 -0.82
N LEU A 309 -17.87 12.51 0.40
CA LEU A 309 -19.12 13.21 0.71
C LEU A 309 -18.84 14.66 1.11
N TYR A 310 -18.45 15.50 0.14
CA TYR A 310 -18.08 16.92 0.39
C TYR A 310 -19.16 17.78 1.08
N HIS A 311 -20.42 17.34 1.05
CA HIS A 311 -21.52 18.04 1.71
C HIS A 311 -21.61 17.72 3.21
N ASP A 312 -20.94 16.67 3.69
CA ASP A 312 -20.84 16.32 5.10
C ASP A 312 -19.54 16.89 5.66
N ASP A 313 -19.62 18.09 6.22
CA ASP A 313 -18.51 18.84 6.82
C ASP A 313 -18.40 18.63 8.34
N ASN A 314 -19.19 17.72 8.92
CA ASN A 314 -19.09 17.38 10.33
C ASN A 314 -17.90 16.45 10.58
N GLU A 315 -16.85 17.00 11.20
CA GLU A 315 -15.62 16.26 11.52
C GLU A 315 -15.86 14.96 12.31
N ASN A 316 -16.95 14.87 13.09
CA ASN A 316 -17.29 13.64 13.83
C ASN A 316 -17.73 12.48 12.91
N HIS A 317 -18.04 12.75 11.65
CA HIS A 317 -18.42 11.75 10.66
C HIS A 317 -17.24 11.30 9.79
N PHE A 318 -16.09 11.97 9.88
CA PHE A 318 -14.94 11.67 9.04
C PHE A 318 -14.40 10.27 9.35
N ASN A 319 -14.14 9.50 8.30
CA ASN A 319 -13.69 8.12 8.37
C ASN A 319 -12.46 7.85 7.50
N VAL A 320 -12.05 8.80 6.67
CA VAL A 320 -10.84 8.71 5.84
C VAL A 320 -10.00 9.97 5.98
N ASN A 321 -8.69 9.81 5.89
CA ASN A 321 -7.69 10.86 5.74
C ASN A 321 -6.95 10.59 4.42
N ILE A 322 -7.13 11.46 3.44
CA ILE A 322 -6.57 11.31 2.10
C ILE A 322 -5.23 12.06 2.05
N THR A 323 -4.16 11.36 1.71
CA THR A 323 -2.85 11.99 1.46
C THR A 323 -2.83 12.57 0.05
N ASP A 324 -2.81 13.89 -0.07
CA ASP A 324 -2.82 14.60 -1.36
C ASP A 324 -1.39 14.81 -1.92
N ALA A 325 -0.38 14.91 -1.05
CA ALA A 325 1.01 15.13 -1.46
C ALA A 325 2.02 14.63 -0.42
N ILE A 326 3.20 14.24 -0.91
CA ILE A 326 4.37 13.90 -0.09
C ILE A 326 5.62 14.69 -0.51
N ASP A 327 6.59 14.79 0.38
CA ASP A 327 7.93 15.27 0.07
C ASP A 327 8.76 14.14 -0.57
N THR A 328 9.13 14.33 -1.84
CA THR A 328 9.85 13.31 -2.61
C THR A 328 11.34 13.22 -2.28
N ASP A 329 11.95 14.27 -1.73
CA ASP A 329 13.38 14.29 -1.43
C ASP A 329 13.76 13.28 -0.32
N PRO A 330 13.13 13.31 0.88
CA PRO A 330 13.36 12.30 1.91
C PRO A 330 12.91 10.90 1.44
N PHE A 331 11.86 10.79 0.64
CA PHE A 331 11.46 9.50 0.05
C PHE A 331 12.57 8.94 -0.87
N LYS A 332 13.14 9.74 -1.78
CA LYS A 332 14.27 9.33 -2.64
C LYS A 332 15.47 8.89 -1.82
N GLN A 333 15.73 9.53 -0.69
CA GLN A 333 16.77 9.11 0.24
C GLN A 333 16.48 7.72 0.81
N MET A 334 15.26 7.47 1.30
CA MET A 334 14.86 6.14 1.79
C MET A 334 15.03 5.06 0.71
N VAL A 335 14.66 5.35 -0.53
CA VAL A 335 14.84 4.42 -1.67
C VAL A 335 16.32 4.13 -1.91
N GLY A 336 17.16 5.17 -1.98
CA GLY A 336 18.60 5.00 -2.18
C GLY A 336 19.27 4.21 -1.06
N GLU A 337 18.78 4.35 0.17
CA GLU A 337 19.29 3.61 1.34
C GLU A 337 19.04 2.09 1.25
N LEU A 338 18.04 1.64 0.47
CA LEU A 338 17.81 0.21 0.21
C LEU A 338 18.99 -0.47 -0.52
N ASN A 339 19.78 0.28 -1.28
CA ASN A 339 20.90 -0.26 -2.07
C ASN A 339 22.29 0.22 -1.59
N ARG A 340 22.38 0.69 -0.34
CA ARG A 340 23.62 1.24 0.25
C ARG A 340 24.59 0.14 0.70
N GLU A 341 25.90 0.43 0.68
CA GLU A 341 26.89 -0.41 1.34
C GLU A 341 26.80 -0.29 2.88
N PRO A 342 26.91 -1.41 3.63
CA PRO A 342 27.04 -1.35 5.09
C PRO A 342 28.28 -0.54 5.50
N GLY A 343 28.09 0.66 6.05
CA GLY A 343 29.16 1.50 6.60
C GLY A 343 29.52 2.77 5.81
N GLU A 344 28.92 3.03 4.65
CA GLU A 344 29.06 4.32 3.97
C GLU A 344 28.24 5.42 4.66
N LYS A 345 28.84 6.58 4.94
CA LYS A 345 28.11 7.77 5.45
C LYS A 345 27.15 8.31 4.38
N GLY A 346 26.00 8.85 4.83
CA GLY A 346 24.92 9.48 4.04
C GLY A 346 25.37 10.09 2.71
N VAL A 347 24.75 9.67 1.59
CA VAL A 347 24.93 10.35 0.31
C VAL A 347 23.96 11.50 0.38
N ASP A 348 24.45 12.72 0.25
CA ASP A 348 23.58 13.88 0.07
C ASP A 348 22.96 13.75 -1.33
N VAL A 349 21.74 13.22 -1.39
CA VAL A 349 20.98 13.02 -2.65
C VAL A 349 20.35 14.33 -3.12
N ARG A 350 20.64 15.47 -2.47
CA ARG A 350 20.12 16.78 -2.91
C ARG A 350 20.62 17.07 -4.33
N PRO A 351 19.72 17.31 -5.30
CA PRO A 351 20.14 17.77 -6.61
C PRO A 351 20.90 19.10 -6.43
N HIS A 352 22.05 19.22 -7.09
CA HIS A 352 22.74 20.51 -7.18
C HIS A 352 21.78 21.52 -7.82
N ARG A 353 21.22 22.41 -7.01
CA ARG A 353 20.56 23.62 -7.50
C ARG A 353 21.63 24.45 -8.21
N THR A 354 21.61 24.47 -9.54
CA THR A 354 22.19 25.56 -10.33
C THR A 354 21.18 26.69 -10.45
#